data_AF-F0KNK7-F1
#
_entry.id   AF-F0KNK7-F1
#
_cell.length_a   1.000
_cell.length_b   1.000
_cell.length_c   1.000
_cell.angle_alpha   90.00
_cell.angle_beta   90.00
_cell.angle_gamma   90.00
#
_symmetry.space_group_name_H-M   'P 1'
#
loop_
_entity.id
_entity.type
_entity.pdbx_description
1 polymer ?
#
loop_
_entity_poly.entity_id
_entity_poly.type
_entity_poly.pdbx_seq_one_letter_code
_entity_poly.pdbx_strand_id
1 'polypeptide(L)'
;MELKRVNQDFYVAGQITANDIAKIADRGIKTLICNRPDGEGADQPNVIEIEEAAQRHSLNVIYQPVTSGKITDQQVTEFKQLYQNAQKPVLAYCRSGMRAISLWALAEVAPQDAALLVESGNKLGFNLKGLVPRILKRDHEPATIPCYSVWGSRNFCSVESFMS
;
A
#
# COMPACT_ATOMS: atom_id res chain seq x y z
N MET A 1 -1.31 -19.73 5.42
CA MET A 1 -1.21 -18.39 4.80
C MET A 1 -1.22 -18.54 3.28
N GLU A 2 -1.95 -17.68 2.55
CA GLU A 2 -2.02 -17.66 1.08
C GLU A 2 -1.48 -16.32 0.56
N LEU A 3 -0.40 -16.36 -0.23
CA LEU A 3 0.15 -15.18 -0.91
C LEU A 3 -0.50 -15.02 -2.28
N LYS A 4 -1.20 -13.92 -2.50
CA LYS A 4 -1.83 -13.59 -3.76
C LYS A 4 -0.96 -12.58 -4.50
N ARG A 5 -0.34 -13.02 -5.60
CA ARG A 5 0.49 -12.14 -6.44
C ARG A 5 -0.41 -11.25 -7.28
N VAL A 6 -0.33 -9.94 -7.07
CA VAL A 6 -1.09 -8.95 -7.84
C VAL A 6 -0.34 -8.58 -9.11
N ASN A 7 0.97 -8.36 -9.00
CA ASN A 7 1.88 -8.15 -10.12
C ASN A 7 3.30 -8.62 -9.77
N GLN A 8 4.31 -8.20 -10.53
CA GLN A 8 5.69 -8.62 -10.28
C GLN A 8 6.26 -8.17 -8.94
N ASP A 9 5.88 -6.97 -8.50
CA ASP A 9 6.47 -6.28 -7.35
C ASP A 9 5.55 -6.21 -6.13
N PHE A 10 4.31 -6.73 -6.24
CA PHE A 10 3.30 -6.61 -5.20
C PHE A 10 2.52 -7.90 -4.96
N TYR A 11 2.48 -8.28 -3.68
CA TYR A 11 1.71 -9.38 -3.13
C TYR A 11 0.74 -8.88 -2.08
N VAL A 12 -0.37 -9.62 -1.92
CA VAL A 12 -1.37 -9.39 -0.87
C VAL A 12 -1.59 -10.68 -0.10
N ALA A 13 -1.80 -10.57 1.21
CA ALA A 13 -2.21 -11.69 2.06
C ALA A 13 -3.26 -11.29 3.09
N GLY A 14 -3.95 -12.29 3.62
CA GLY A 14 -4.64 -12.18 4.92
C GLY A 14 -3.64 -12.10 6.08
N GLN A 15 -4.12 -12.29 7.30
CA GLN A 15 -3.27 -12.19 8.49
C GLN A 15 -2.09 -13.17 8.38
N ILE A 16 -0.88 -12.64 8.57
CA ILE A 16 0.35 -13.42 8.66
C ILE A 16 0.75 -13.60 10.12
N THR A 17 1.61 -14.58 10.38
CA THR A 17 2.18 -14.87 11.69
C THR A 17 3.71 -14.85 11.64
N ALA A 18 4.38 -14.81 12.78
CA ALA A 18 5.84 -14.91 12.85
C ALA A 18 6.39 -16.18 12.16
N ASN A 19 5.63 -17.28 12.19
CA ASN A 19 6.01 -18.54 11.55
C ASN A 19 5.94 -18.50 10.01
N ASP A 20 5.22 -17.53 9.43
CA ASP A 20 5.14 -17.37 7.98
C ASP A 20 6.34 -16.61 7.41
N ILE A 21 7.11 -15.90 8.23
CA ILE A 21 8.11 -14.92 7.81
C ILE A 21 9.26 -15.56 7.02
N ALA A 22 9.77 -16.71 7.45
CA ALA A 22 10.80 -17.43 6.71
C ALA A 22 10.33 -17.77 5.28
N LYS A 23 9.10 -18.30 5.16
CA LYS A 23 8.50 -18.63 3.86
C LYS A 23 8.24 -17.40 3.00
N ILE A 24 7.93 -16.26 3.62
CA ILE A 24 7.76 -14.99 2.91
C ILE A 24 9.11 -14.51 2.35
N ALA A 25 10.19 -14.59 3.15
CA ALA A 25 11.54 -14.25 2.71
C ALA A 25 12.03 -15.16 1.57
N ASP A 26 11.73 -16.47 1.63
CA ASP A 26 12.08 -17.44 0.58
C ASP A 26 11.41 -17.14 -0.78
N ARG A 27 10.30 -16.39 -0.78
CA ARG A 27 9.64 -15.89 -2.01
C ARG A 27 10.33 -14.66 -2.60
N GLY A 28 11.43 -14.20 -1.98
CA GLY A 28 12.21 -13.04 -2.41
C GLY A 28 11.60 -11.70 -2.01
N ILE A 29 10.48 -11.68 -1.28
CA ILE A 29 9.86 -10.46 -0.74
C ILE A 29 10.89 -9.71 0.11
N LYS A 30 10.87 -8.38 0.06
CA LYS A 30 11.83 -7.50 0.75
C LYS A 30 11.18 -6.58 1.78
N THR A 31 9.93 -6.20 1.55
CA THR A 31 9.20 -5.28 2.43
C THR A 31 7.82 -5.82 2.75
N LEU A 32 7.42 -5.73 4.03
CA LEU A 32 6.08 -6.01 4.53
C LEU A 32 5.37 -4.69 4.86
N ILE A 33 4.10 -4.56 4.49
CA ILE A 33 3.25 -3.43 4.90
C ILE A 33 2.06 -3.99 5.69
N CYS A 34 1.95 -3.63 6.96
CA CYS A 34 0.82 -4.00 7.80
C CYS A 34 -0.27 -2.92 7.71
N ASN A 35 -1.43 -3.29 7.16
CA ASN A 35 -2.61 -2.43 7.08
C ASN A 35 -3.72 -2.82 8.10
N ARG A 36 -3.38 -3.62 9.12
CA ARG A 36 -4.29 -3.99 10.21
C ARG A 36 -3.87 -3.26 11.48
N PRO A 37 -4.72 -2.38 12.06
CA PRO A 37 -4.47 -1.81 13.38
C PRO A 37 -4.33 -2.92 14.42
N ASP A 38 -3.38 -2.80 15.34
CA ASP A 38 -3.26 -3.71 16.48
C ASP A 38 -4.50 -3.68 17.38
N GLY A 39 -4.82 -4.84 17.97
CA GLY A 39 -5.98 -5.01 18.85
C GLY A 39 -7.33 -5.15 18.13
N GLU A 40 -7.37 -5.37 16.81
CA GLU A 40 -8.62 -5.58 16.05
C GLU A 40 -9.29 -6.93 16.38
N GLY A 41 -8.53 -7.94 16.83
CA GLY A 41 -9.09 -9.25 17.20
C GLY A 41 -8.19 -10.04 18.13
N ALA A 42 -8.77 -10.98 18.89
CA ALA A 42 -8.02 -11.86 19.79
C ALA A 42 -7.08 -12.83 19.04
N ASP A 43 -7.31 -13.01 17.74
CA ASP A 43 -6.51 -13.83 16.83
C ASP A 43 -5.34 -13.07 16.20
N GLN A 44 -5.11 -11.81 16.58
CA GLN A 44 -4.15 -10.93 15.93
C GLN A 44 -2.78 -10.99 16.61
N PRO A 45 -1.72 -11.44 15.89
CA PRO A 45 -0.35 -11.16 16.28
C PRO A 45 -0.10 -9.65 16.28
N ASN A 46 0.63 -9.16 17.28
CA ASN A 46 1.06 -7.78 17.33
C ASN A 46 2.07 -7.52 16.19
N VAL A 47 2.03 -6.33 15.57
CA VAL A 47 2.99 -5.99 14.51
C VAL A 47 4.45 -6.10 14.98
N ILE A 48 4.73 -5.82 16.26
CA ILE A 48 6.07 -5.94 16.86
C ILE A 48 6.59 -7.39 16.76
N GLU A 49 5.73 -8.39 16.98
CA GLU A 49 6.11 -9.81 16.85
C GLU A 49 6.50 -10.15 15.40
N ILE A 50 5.79 -9.54 14.44
CA ILE A 50 6.10 -9.68 13.01
C ILE A 50 7.42 -8.99 12.67
N GLU A 51 7.66 -7.79 13.21
CA GLU A 51 8.90 -7.03 13.03
C GLU A 51 10.12 -7.79 13.54
N GLU A 52 10.06 -8.33 14.76
CA GLU A 52 11.15 -9.11 15.36
C GLU A 52 11.48 -10.36 14.53
N ALA A 53 10.47 -11.05 14.01
CA ALA A 53 10.69 -12.19 13.12
C ALA A 53 11.27 -11.76 11.76
N ALA A 54 10.78 -10.65 11.20
CA ALA A 54 11.21 -10.10 9.92
C ALA A 54 12.68 -9.67 9.92
N GLN A 55 13.17 -9.10 11.02
CA GLN A 55 14.56 -8.68 11.18
C GLN A 55 15.55 -9.83 10.97
N ARG A 56 15.22 -11.05 11.43
CA ARG A 56 16.08 -12.25 11.27
C ARG A 56 16.26 -12.67 9.81
N HIS A 57 15.38 -12.19 8.93
CA HIS A 57 15.37 -12.49 7.50
C HIS A 57 15.65 -11.25 6.64
N SER A 58 16.12 -10.15 7.23
CA SER A 58 16.41 -8.88 6.55
C SER A 58 15.21 -8.32 5.78
N LEU A 59 14.00 -8.54 6.28
CA LEU A 59 12.78 -7.95 5.73
C LEU A 59 12.50 -6.62 6.43
N ASN A 60 12.22 -5.58 5.65
CA ASN A 60 11.71 -4.32 6.20
C ASN A 60 10.22 -4.46 6.52
N VAL A 61 9.76 -3.85 7.61
CA VAL A 61 8.34 -3.83 7.98
C VAL A 61 7.90 -2.39 8.14
N ILE A 62 6.76 -2.08 7.54
CA ILE A 62 6.14 -0.76 7.57
C ILE A 62 4.75 -0.93 8.17
N TYR A 63 4.49 -0.22 9.26
CA TYR A 63 3.17 -0.18 9.89
C TYR A 63 2.37 1.01 9.38
N GLN A 64 1.32 0.73 8.59
CA GLN A 64 0.39 1.74 8.07
C GLN A 64 -1.06 1.28 8.31
N PRO A 65 -1.53 1.33 9.57
CA PRO A 65 -2.82 0.78 9.94
C PRO A 65 -3.97 1.57 9.31
N VAL A 66 -4.93 0.85 8.72
CA VAL A 66 -6.13 1.46 8.14
C VAL A 66 -7.38 0.76 8.63
N THR A 67 -8.37 1.55 9.04
CA THR A 67 -9.68 1.05 9.46
C THR A 67 -10.46 0.57 8.25
N SER A 68 -11.05 -0.62 8.37
CA SER A 68 -11.86 -1.22 7.30
C SER A 68 -12.98 -0.29 6.84
N GLY A 69 -13.20 -0.20 5.53
CA GLY A 69 -14.24 0.63 4.91
C GLY A 69 -14.01 2.15 5.00
N LYS A 70 -12.91 2.61 5.61
CA LYS A 70 -12.60 4.04 5.84
C LYS A 70 -11.23 4.42 5.29
N ILE A 71 -10.92 4.04 4.05
CA ILE A 71 -9.66 4.44 3.39
C ILE A 71 -9.78 5.90 2.92
N THR A 72 -9.03 6.81 3.54
CA THR A 72 -8.99 8.23 3.18
C THR A 72 -8.06 8.50 1.99
N ASP A 73 -8.13 9.66 1.35
CA ASP A 73 -7.19 10.03 0.28
C ASP A 73 -5.77 10.26 0.81
N GLN A 74 -5.66 10.79 2.03
CA GLN A 74 -4.36 10.93 2.71
C GLN A 74 -3.66 9.58 2.89
N GLN A 75 -4.38 8.55 3.35
CA GLN A 75 -3.83 7.19 3.50
C GLN A 75 -3.45 6.56 2.15
N VAL A 76 -4.15 6.91 1.07
CA VAL A 76 -3.79 6.46 -0.28
C VAL A 76 -2.50 7.13 -0.76
N THR A 77 -2.35 8.43 -0.52
CA THR A 77 -1.11 9.17 -0.83
C THR A 77 0.08 8.68 -0.01
N GLU A 78 -0.13 8.45 1.28
CA GLU A 78 0.88 7.86 2.17
C GLU A 78 1.27 6.45 1.70
N PHE A 79 0.30 5.57 1.43
CA PHE A 79 0.58 4.23 0.92
C PHE A 79 1.36 4.29 -0.40
N LYS A 80 1.01 5.21 -1.31
CA LYS A 80 1.73 5.42 -2.57
C LYS A 80 3.21 5.74 -2.32
N GLN A 81 3.50 6.67 -1.42
CA GLN A 81 4.87 7.04 -1.07
C GLN A 81 5.63 5.87 -0.44
N LEU A 82 5.02 5.17 0.53
CA LEU A 82 5.60 3.99 1.17
C LEU A 82 5.90 2.90 0.14
N TYR A 83 4.94 2.62 -0.75
CA TYR A 83 5.10 1.63 -1.81
C TYR A 83 6.21 2.03 -2.78
N GLN A 84 6.27 3.28 -3.24
CA GLN A 84 7.30 3.74 -4.18
C GLN A 84 8.72 3.67 -3.61
N ASN A 85 8.88 3.98 -2.31
CA ASN A 85 10.19 3.98 -1.65
C ASN A 85 10.60 2.60 -1.10
N ALA A 86 9.68 1.64 -1.04
CA ALA A 86 9.95 0.31 -0.50
C ALA A 86 10.77 -0.57 -1.47
N GLN A 87 11.68 -1.37 -0.90
CA GLN A 87 12.36 -2.42 -1.64
C GLN A 87 11.35 -3.48 -2.12
N LYS A 88 11.45 -3.87 -3.39
CA LYS A 88 10.55 -4.82 -4.04
C LYS A 88 11.10 -6.25 -4.02
N PRO A 89 10.24 -7.27 -4.02
CA PRO A 89 8.78 -7.21 -3.96
C PRO A 89 8.22 -6.84 -2.58
N VAL A 90 7.08 -6.15 -2.57
CA VAL A 90 6.33 -5.77 -1.36
C VAL A 90 5.21 -6.77 -1.11
N LEU A 91 5.02 -7.17 0.14
CA LEU A 91 3.81 -7.85 0.61
C LEU A 91 3.03 -6.91 1.53
N ALA A 92 1.81 -6.55 1.14
CA ALA A 92 0.89 -5.87 2.05
C ALA A 92 -0.14 -6.86 2.61
N TYR A 93 -0.44 -6.75 3.91
CA TYR A 93 -1.38 -7.65 4.56
C TYR A 93 -2.31 -6.91 5.52
N CYS A 94 -3.47 -7.50 5.78
CA CYS A 94 -4.35 -7.09 6.87
C CYS A 94 -5.08 -8.33 7.40
N ARG A 95 -6.31 -8.22 7.90
CA ARG A 95 -7.11 -9.42 8.28
C ARG A 95 -7.37 -10.37 7.10
N SER A 96 -7.90 -9.85 5.99
CA SER A 96 -8.32 -10.65 4.82
C SER A 96 -7.60 -10.28 3.51
N GLY A 97 -6.70 -9.29 3.54
CA GLY A 97 -6.07 -8.72 2.35
C GLY A 97 -6.87 -7.59 1.67
N MET A 98 -8.16 -7.43 1.96
CA MET A 98 -9.00 -6.42 1.28
C MET A 98 -8.51 -4.98 1.43
N ARG A 99 -7.99 -4.57 2.60
CA ARG A 99 -7.45 -3.21 2.80
C ARG A 99 -6.19 -2.98 1.99
N ALA A 100 -5.27 -3.94 2.04
CA ALA A 100 -4.01 -3.91 1.33
C ALA A 100 -4.21 -3.78 -0.19
N ILE A 101 -5.05 -4.64 -0.79
CA ILE A 101 -5.32 -4.54 -2.24
C ILE A 101 -6.08 -3.26 -2.60
N SER A 102 -6.98 -2.78 -1.73
CA SER A 102 -7.73 -1.54 -1.99
C SER A 102 -6.82 -0.31 -1.94
N LEU A 103 -5.91 -0.23 -0.97
CA LEU A 103 -4.91 0.85 -0.88
C LEU A 103 -4.00 0.84 -2.10
N TRP A 104 -3.47 -0.32 -2.48
CA TRP A 104 -2.64 -0.45 -3.68
C TRP A 104 -3.40 -0.07 -4.95
N ALA A 105 -4.63 -0.58 -5.13
CA ALA A 105 -5.44 -0.28 -6.29
C ALA A 105 -5.73 1.22 -6.40
N LEU A 106 -6.08 1.85 -5.28
CA LEU A 106 -6.30 3.29 -5.24
C LEU A 106 -5.00 4.05 -5.50
N ALA A 107 -3.85 3.60 -5.01
CA ALA A 107 -2.57 4.30 -5.15
C ALA A 107 -1.95 4.19 -6.57
N GLU A 108 -1.98 3.00 -7.16
CA GLU A 108 -1.13 2.62 -8.30
C GLU A 108 -1.89 2.38 -9.61
N VAL A 109 -3.19 2.09 -9.57
CA VAL A 109 -3.95 1.78 -10.80
C VAL A 109 -4.37 3.06 -11.50
N ALA A 110 -4.02 3.16 -12.77
CA ALA A 110 -4.43 4.28 -13.62
C ALA A 110 -5.92 4.16 -14.03
N PRO A 111 -6.61 5.27 -14.28
CA PRO A 111 -8.03 5.26 -14.66
C PRO A 111 -8.38 4.32 -15.81
N GLN A 112 -7.54 4.27 -16.85
CA GLN A 112 -7.75 3.41 -18.02
C GLN A 112 -7.70 1.90 -17.70
N ASP A 113 -7.03 1.51 -16.61
CA ASP A 113 -6.83 0.11 -16.23
C ASP A 113 -7.87 -0.37 -15.19
N ALA A 114 -8.82 0.48 -14.81
CA ALA A 114 -9.79 0.17 -13.77
C ALA A 114 -10.66 -1.07 -14.09
N ALA A 115 -10.94 -1.33 -15.37
CA ALA A 115 -11.66 -2.54 -15.78
C ALA A 115 -10.82 -3.82 -15.58
N LEU A 116 -9.55 -3.77 -15.97
CA LEU A 116 -8.60 -4.88 -15.82
C LEU A 116 -8.33 -5.18 -14.35
N LEU A 117 -8.28 -4.15 -13.50
CA LEU A 117 -8.19 -4.29 -12.05
C LEU A 117 -9.34 -5.13 -11.49
N VAL A 118 -10.58 -4.87 -11.90
CA VAL A 118 -11.75 -5.61 -11.40
C VAL A 118 -11.67 -7.06 -11.81
N GLU A 119 -11.30 -7.35 -13.06
CA GLU A 119 -11.12 -8.72 -13.55
C GLU A 119 -10.03 -9.47 -12.76
N SER A 120 -8.86 -8.84 -12.61
CA SER A 120 -7.72 -9.42 -11.91
C SER A 120 -8.00 -9.62 -10.42
N GLY A 121 -8.65 -8.63 -9.78
CA GLY A 121 -9.12 -8.73 -8.40
C GLY A 121 -10.08 -9.90 -8.20
N ASN A 122 -11.06 -10.07 -9.08
CA ASN A 122 -12.01 -11.18 -9.02
C ASN A 122 -11.31 -12.55 -9.13
N LYS A 123 -10.33 -12.69 -10.02
CA LYS A 123 -9.50 -13.92 -10.13
C LYS A 123 -8.74 -14.23 -8.84
N LEU A 124 -8.33 -13.18 -8.11
CA LEU A 124 -7.68 -13.30 -6.80
C LEU A 124 -8.69 -13.39 -5.63
N GLY A 125 -10.00 -13.40 -5.90
CA GLY A 125 -11.04 -13.48 -4.87
C GLY A 125 -11.31 -12.16 -4.13
N PHE A 126 -11.01 -11.02 -4.75
CA PHE A 126 -11.25 -9.68 -4.22
C PHE A 126 -12.25 -8.91 -5.09
N ASN A 127 -13.35 -8.45 -4.50
CA ASN A 127 -14.31 -7.60 -5.21
C ASN A 127 -13.89 -6.13 -5.12
N LEU A 128 -13.31 -5.60 -6.21
CA LEU A 128 -12.79 -4.23 -6.30
C LEU A 128 -13.72 -3.28 -7.06
N LYS A 129 -14.90 -3.73 -7.49
CA LYS A 129 -15.83 -2.93 -8.30
C LYS A 129 -16.19 -1.60 -7.64
N GLY A 130 -16.33 -1.59 -6.31
CA GLY A 130 -16.64 -0.39 -5.54
C GLY A 130 -15.56 0.70 -5.58
N LEU A 131 -14.33 0.37 -5.98
CA LEU A 131 -13.23 1.34 -6.05
C LEU A 131 -13.18 2.10 -7.38
N VAL A 132 -13.76 1.52 -8.45
CA VAL A 132 -13.69 2.09 -9.81
C VAL A 132 -14.13 3.55 -9.86
N PRO A 133 -15.27 3.98 -9.26
CA PRO A 133 -15.67 5.38 -9.31
C PRO A 133 -14.65 6.33 -8.67
N ARG A 134 -13.89 5.87 -7.67
CA ARG A 134 -12.85 6.67 -7.01
C ARG A 134 -11.56 6.71 -7.83
N ILE A 135 -11.19 5.60 -8.48
CA ILE A 135 -10.03 5.55 -9.37
C ILE A 135 -10.23 6.49 -10.57
N LEU A 136 -11.42 6.47 -11.20
CA LEU A 136 -11.74 7.32 -12.35
C LEU A 136 -11.77 8.82 -12.02
N LYS A 137 -11.92 9.21 -10.75
CA LYS A 137 -11.93 10.61 -10.33
C LYS A 137 -10.54 11.21 -10.11
N ARG A 138 -9.45 10.42 -10.20
CA ARG A 138 -8.09 10.88 -9.87
C ARG A 138 -7.47 11.86 -10.88
N ASP A 139 -8.13 12.18 -11.98
CA ASP A 139 -7.57 13.02 -13.05
C ASP A 139 -7.52 14.54 -12.77
N HIS A 140 -7.87 15.01 -11.56
CA HIS A 140 -7.95 16.46 -11.29
C HIS A 140 -7.39 16.97 -9.95
N GLU A 141 -6.31 16.38 -9.43
CA GLU A 141 -5.58 17.08 -8.37
C GLU A 141 -4.06 16.91 -8.54
N PRO A 142 -3.33 17.94 -9.02
CA PRO A 142 -1.90 17.95 -8.81
C PRO A 142 -1.68 17.89 -7.30
N ALA A 143 -0.83 16.97 -6.86
CA ALA A 143 -0.44 16.86 -5.46
C ALA A 143 0.06 18.23 -5.00
N THR A 144 -0.80 19.00 -4.32
CA THR A 144 -0.40 20.20 -3.60
C THR A 144 0.34 19.70 -2.38
N ILE A 145 1.63 19.43 -2.55
CA ILE A 145 2.53 19.32 -1.42
C ILE A 145 2.46 20.69 -0.75
N PRO A 146 1.97 20.81 0.50
CA PRO A 146 2.09 22.07 1.21
C PRO A 146 3.58 22.28 1.44
N CYS A 147 4.17 23.19 0.66
CA CYS A 147 5.48 23.73 0.96
C CYS A 147 5.30 24.54 2.25
N TYR A 148 5.57 23.93 3.40
CA TYR A 148 5.79 24.68 4.62
C TYR A 148 7.14 25.36 4.49
N SER A 149 7.15 26.57 3.92
CA SER A 149 8.25 27.50 4.10
C SER A 149 8.19 27.99 5.55
N VAL A 150 8.99 27.35 6.41
CA VAL A 150 9.54 28.07 7.54
C VAL A 150 10.44 29.13 6.91
N TRP A 151 10.17 30.40 7.24
CA TRP A 151 10.78 31.64 6.75
C TRP A 151 9.96 32.41 5.71
N GLY A 152 9.30 33.45 6.22
CA GLY A 152 8.52 34.40 5.46
C GLY A 152 9.37 35.18 4.47
N SER A 153 9.00 35.10 3.20
CA SER A 153 9.02 36.22 2.25
C SER A 153 8.32 35.76 0.97
N ARG A 154 7.35 36.55 0.52
CA ARG A 154 6.62 36.29 -0.73
C ARG A 154 7.61 36.36 -1.88
N ASN A 155 7.75 35.28 -2.64
CA ASN A 155 8.14 35.36 -4.06
C ASN A 155 7.51 34.20 -4.82
N PHE A 156 6.78 34.54 -5.88
CA PHE A 156 6.24 33.63 -6.87
C PHE A 156 7.41 32.94 -7.59
N CYS A 157 7.45 31.61 -7.56
CA CYS A 157 8.33 30.84 -8.43
C CYS A 157 7.59 30.61 -9.76
N SER A 158 7.85 31.46 -10.75
CA SER A 158 7.45 31.18 -12.14
C SER A 158 8.26 29.99 -12.66
N VAL A 159 7.54 29.02 -13.23
CA VAL A 159 8.08 27.91 -14.03
C VAL A 159 8.48 28.46 -15.39
N GLU A 160 9.76 28.72 -15.61
CA GLU A 160 10.34 28.79 -16.94
C GLU A 160 11.74 28.17 -16.93
N SER A 161 12.06 27.51 -18.05
CA SER A 161 13.38 27.01 -18.46
C SER A 161 13.71 25.57 -18.06
N PHE A 162 13.34 24.62 -18.92
CA PHE A 162 14.22 23.51 -19.31
C PHE A 162 13.74 22.93 -20.66
N MET A 163 14.20 23.54 -21.76
CA MET A 163 14.36 22.88 -23.06
C MET A 163 15.72 23.32 -23.60
N SER A 164 16.64 22.37 -23.69
CA SER A 164 17.83 22.43 -24.55
C SER A 164 17.53 21.74 -25.87
#